data_AF-A0A7I9WA09-F1
#
_entry.id   AF-A0A7I9WA09-F1
#
_cell.length_a   1.000
_cell.length_b   1.000
_cell.length_c   1.000
_cell.angle_alpha   90.00
_cell.angle_beta   90.00
_cell.angle_gamma   90.00
#
_symmetry.space_group_name_H-M   'P 1'
#
loop_
_entity.id
_entity.type
_entity.pdbx_description
1 polymer ?
#
loop_
_entity_poly.entity_id
_entity_poly.type
_entity_poly.pdbx_seq_one_letter_code
_entity_poly.pdbx_strand_id
1 'polypeptide(L)'
;MPFGRDLAPSMLHRHTSHGEAVARITWCVDQRAIGVITGEVGAGKTVAVRAATANLDPSRHVFIYLANPTIGVRGMLTHIVAALGHTPPTKSALAPQAAEALATEHAERGRHPVLVVDEAHLLDNQQLEAIRLLTNHDMDSGSPFAVILIGQPSLRHRLRLGCSPRWISASRCATRLPE
;
A
#
# COMPACT_ATOMS: atom_id res chain seq x y z
N MET A 1 30.42 7.91 -14.61
CA MET A 1 30.33 7.69 -13.15
C MET A 1 30.44 9.04 -12.46
N PRO A 2 29.38 9.64 -11.90
CA PRO A 2 29.56 10.80 -11.04
C PRO A 2 28.89 10.60 -9.69
N PHE A 3 29.68 10.23 -8.68
CA PHE A 3 29.38 10.50 -7.28
C PHE A 3 30.60 11.24 -6.71
N GLY A 4 30.54 12.57 -6.72
CA GLY A 4 31.52 13.43 -6.06
C GLY A 4 31.10 13.66 -4.60
N ARG A 5 32.00 13.33 -3.67
CA ARG A 5 31.91 13.64 -2.25
C ARG A 5 32.06 15.16 -2.09
N ASP A 6 30.98 15.84 -1.72
CA ASP A 6 30.95 17.06 -0.88
C ASP A 6 29.52 17.60 -0.86
N LEU A 7 28.64 16.89 -0.14
CA LEU A 7 27.30 17.38 0.18
C LEU A 7 27.17 17.39 1.70
N ALA A 8 26.79 18.54 2.26
CA ALA A 8 26.62 18.71 3.70
C ALA A 8 25.63 17.66 4.26
N PRO A 9 25.90 17.06 5.44
CA PRO A 9 25.09 15.96 6.00
C PRO A 9 23.58 16.24 6.07
N SER A 10 23.19 17.49 6.30
CA SER A 10 21.79 17.92 6.36
C SER A 10 21.06 17.91 5.00
N MET A 11 21.78 17.96 3.88
CA MET A 11 21.22 17.89 2.51
C MET A 11 21.21 16.45 1.94
N LEU A 12 22.09 15.57 2.45
CA LEU A 12 22.10 14.15 2.10
C LEU A 12 20.85 13.42 2.61
N HIS A 13 20.35 13.74 3.81
CA HIS A 13 19.21 13.03 4.41
C HIS A 13 17.87 13.23 3.68
N ARG A 14 17.67 14.35 2.98
CA ARG A 14 16.41 14.64 2.26
C ARG A 14 16.30 13.91 0.92
N HIS A 15 17.40 13.80 0.18
CA HIS A 15 17.40 13.12 -1.12
C HIS A 15 17.51 11.59 -0.99
N THR A 16 18.26 11.07 0.00
CA THR A 16 18.35 9.62 0.21
C THR A 16 17.06 9.03 0.77
N SER A 17 16.34 9.75 1.63
CA SER A 17 15.11 9.23 2.24
C SER A 17 13.94 9.12 1.27
N HIS A 18 13.79 10.09 0.35
CA HIS A 18 12.79 10.01 -0.70
C HIS A 18 13.12 8.91 -1.71
N GLY A 19 14.38 8.82 -2.13
CA GLY A 19 14.85 7.73 -3.01
C GLY A 19 14.71 6.35 -2.36
N GLU A 20 14.99 6.25 -1.06
CA GLU A 20 14.80 5.02 -0.29
C GLU A 20 13.33 4.65 -0.17
N ALA A 21 12.44 5.62 0.11
CA ALA A 21 11.01 5.37 0.14
C ALA A 21 10.51 4.88 -1.22
N VAL A 22 10.92 5.52 -2.32
CA VAL A 22 10.59 5.10 -3.68
C VAL A 22 11.07 3.67 -3.94
N ALA A 23 12.35 3.36 -3.67
CA ALA A 23 12.91 2.03 -3.88
C ALA A 23 12.17 0.95 -3.08
N ARG A 24 11.80 1.24 -1.82
CA ARG A 24 11.05 0.31 -0.97
C ARG A 24 9.60 0.13 -1.44
N ILE A 25 8.94 1.19 -1.92
CA ILE A 25 7.62 1.08 -2.53
C ILE A 25 7.69 0.17 -3.75
N THR A 26 8.64 0.42 -4.66
CA THR A 26 8.84 -0.39 -5.87
C THR A 26 9.07 -1.85 -5.51
N TRP A 27 9.94 -2.12 -4.53
CA TRP A 27 10.15 -3.48 -4.03
C TRP A 27 8.87 -4.12 -3.47
N CYS A 28 8.06 -3.38 -2.69
CA CYS A 28 6.79 -3.89 -2.19
C CYS A 28 5.80 -4.21 -3.31
N VAL A 29 5.76 -3.39 -4.37
CA VAL A 29 4.94 -3.65 -5.55
C VAL A 29 5.40 -4.92 -6.26
N ASP A 30 6.70 -5.04 -6.54
CA ASP A 30 7.28 -6.20 -7.23
C ASP A 30 7.07 -7.51 -6.47
N GLN A 31 7.23 -7.48 -5.15
CA GLN A 31 7.05 -8.65 -4.29
C GLN A 31 5.59 -8.90 -3.90
N ARG A 32 4.64 -8.06 -4.35
CA ARG A 32 3.23 -8.11 -3.93
C ARG A 32 3.10 -8.14 -2.40
N ALA A 33 3.91 -7.32 -1.74
CA ALA A 33 4.03 -7.27 -0.29
C ALA A 33 3.18 -6.13 0.31
N ILE A 34 3.05 -6.16 1.63
CA ILE A 34 2.46 -5.07 2.41
C ILE A 34 3.59 -4.14 2.85
N GLY A 35 3.60 -2.92 2.32
CA GLY A 35 4.50 -1.83 2.69
C GLY A 35 3.81 -0.79 3.58
N VAL A 36 4.58 -0.20 4.49
CA VAL A 36 4.10 0.88 5.36
C VAL A 36 5.05 2.07 5.25
N ILE A 37 4.51 3.26 5.05
CA ILE A 37 5.29 4.48 4.91
C ILE A 37 4.75 5.48 5.90
N THR A 38 5.63 5.93 6.78
CA THR A 38 5.27 6.90 7.80
C THR A 38 6.19 8.10 7.79
N GLY A 39 5.64 9.24 8.16
CA GLY A 39 6.33 10.51 8.23
C GLY A 39 5.35 11.59 8.63
N GLU A 40 5.86 12.76 9.02
CA GLU A 40 5.02 13.88 9.42
C GLU A 40 4.19 14.44 8.27
N VAL A 41 3.18 15.24 8.60
CA VAL A 41 2.40 15.98 7.59
C VAL A 41 3.36 16.87 6.80
N GLY A 42 3.24 16.87 5.47
CA GLY A 42 4.15 17.62 4.60
C GLY A 42 5.48 16.92 4.27
N ALA A 43 5.79 15.75 4.85
CA ALA A 43 7.03 15.00 4.56
C ALA A 43 7.14 14.39 3.14
N GLY A 44 6.24 14.74 2.22
CA GLY A 44 6.28 14.26 0.83
C GLY A 44 5.92 12.78 0.64
N LYS A 45 5.20 12.15 1.58
CA LYS A 45 4.80 10.72 1.50
C LYS A 45 4.03 10.39 0.21
N THR A 46 2.99 11.16 -0.09
CA THR A 46 2.18 10.98 -1.31
C THR A 46 3.01 11.24 -2.57
N VAL A 47 3.97 12.16 -2.51
CA VAL A 47 4.92 12.43 -3.61
C VAL A 47 5.81 11.21 -3.85
N ALA A 48 6.31 10.56 -2.80
CA ALA A 48 7.13 9.36 -2.92
C ALA A 48 6.35 8.21 -3.57
N VAL A 49 5.08 8.03 -3.21
CA VAL A 49 4.23 7.02 -3.83
C VAL A 49 3.98 7.33 -5.30
N ARG A 50 3.65 8.58 -5.64
CA ARG A 50 3.50 8.99 -7.04
C ARG A 50 4.78 8.78 -7.85
N ALA A 51 5.95 9.10 -7.28
CA ALA A 51 7.24 8.90 -7.93
C ALA A 51 7.55 7.42 -8.15
N ALA A 52 7.25 6.56 -7.17
CA ALA A 52 7.43 5.13 -7.29
C ALA A 52 6.49 4.49 -8.32
N THR A 53 5.26 4.99 -8.41
CA THR A 53 4.23 4.42 -9.29
C THR A 53 4.25 4.99 -10.69
N ALA A 54 4.83 6.16 -10.90
CA ALA A 54 4.98 6.78 -12.22
C ALA A 54 5.79 5.94 -13.22
N ASN A 55 6.68 5.08 -12.72
CA ASN A 55 7.52 4.20 -13.54
C ASN A 55 6.94 2.78 -13.69
N LEU A 56 5.78 2.50 -13.10
CA LEU A 56 5.14 1.20 -13.23
C LEU A 56 4.44 1.09 -14.59
N ASP A 57 4.65 -0.04 -15.25
CA ASP A 57 4.01 -0.33 -16.52
C ASP A 57 2.49 -0.47 -16.34
N PRO A 58 1.66 0.42 -16.93
CA PRO A 58 0.21 0.38 -16.77
C PRO A 58 -0.44 -0.84 -17.44
N SER A 59 0.27 -1.53 -18.34
CA SER A 59 -0.22 -2.80 -18.89
C SER A 59 -0.07 -3.96 -17.90
N ARG A 60 0.81 -3.82 -16.91
CA ARG A 60 1.13 -4.84 -15.89
C ARG A 60 0.65 -4.48 -14.50
N HIS A 61 0.19 -3.27 -14.24
CA HIS A 61 -0.22 -2.82 -12.91
C HIS A 61 -1.56 -2.09 -12.95
N VAL A 62 -2.41 -2.33 -11.95
CA VAL A 62 -3.65 -1.59 -11.74
C VAL A 62 -3.58 -0.89 -10.41
N PHE A 63 -3.67 0.44 -10.42
CA PHE A 63 -3.50 1.25 -9.22
C PHE A 63 -4.85 1.62 -8.59
N ILE A 64 -5.03 1.26 -7.33
CA ILE A 64 -6.25 1.56 -6.56
C ILE A 64 -5.85 2.52 -5.45
N TYR A 65 -6.16 3.81 -5.62
CA TYR A 65 -5.84 4.85 -4.64
C TYR A 65 -7.04 5.17 -3.77
N LEU A 66 -6.88 5.01 -2.45
CA LEU A 66 -7.85 5.38 -1.43
C LEU A 66 -7.30 6.57 -0.63
N ALA A 67 -7.72 7.77 -0.99
CA ALA A 67 -7.27 9.02 -0.34
C ALA A 67 -7.90 9.21 1.05
N ASN A 68 -9.17 8.86 1.19
CA ASN A 68 -9.92 8.99 2.44
C ASN A 68 -10.35 7.60 2.95
N PRO A 69 -9.66 7.04 3.96
CA PRO A 69 -10.03 5.75 4.52
C PRO A 69 -11.23 5.81 5.48
N THR A 70 -11.79 6.98 5.81
CA THR A 70 -12.90 7.11 6.79
C THR A 70 -14.28 6.67 6.26
N ILE A 71 -14.32 5.99 5.12
CA ILE A 71 -15.54 5.48 4.47
C ILE A 71 -16.02 4.13 5.01
N GLY A 72 -15.36 3.59 6.04
CA GLY A 72 -15.64 2.29 6.65
C GLY A 72 -15.30 1.09 5.75
N VAL A 73 -15.52 -0.12 6.27
CA VAL A 73 -15.18 -1.37 5.56
C VAL A 73 -15.96 -1.51 4.26
N ARG A 74 -17.27 -1.29 4.28
CA ARG A 74 -18.11 -1.39 3.08
C ARG A 74 -17.71 -0.39 2.00
N GLY A 75 -17.44 0.87 2.37
CA GLY A 75 -17.01 1.89 1.43
C GLY A 75 -15.68 1.52 0.79
N MET A 76 -14.72 1.06 1.58
CA MET A 76 -13.40 0.63 1.10
C MET A 76 -13.51 -0.54 0.10
N LEU A 77 -14.28 -1.58 0.43
CA LEU A 77 -14.46 -2.73 -0.46
C LEU A 77 -15.22 -2.33 -1.74
N THR A 78 -16.22 -1.46 -1.63
CA THR A 78 -16.95 -0.91 -2.79
C THR A 78 -16.00 -0.17 -3.71
N HIS A 79 -15.10 0.64 -3.16
CA HIS A 79 -14.09 1.39 -3.90
C HIS A 79 -13.12 0.46 -4.63
N ILE A 80 -12.64 -0.60 -3.97
CA ILE A 80 -11.76 -1.61 -4.59
C ILE A 80 -12.45 -2.28 -5.77
N VAL A 81 -13.68 -2.79 -5.57
CA VAL A 81 -14.45 -3.48 -6.63
C VAL A 81 -14.70 -2.55 -7.82
N ALA A 82 -15.11 -1.30 -7.55
CA ALA A 82 -15.36 -0.31 -8.60
C ALA A 82 -14.08 0.07 -9.36
N ALA A 83 -12.95 0.21 -8.66
CA ALA A 83 -11.65 0.53 -9.27
C ALA A 83 -11.15 -0.56 -10.22
N LEU A 84 -11.57 -1.81 -10.01
CA LEU A 84 -11.27 -2.95 -10.88
C LEU A 84 -12.29 -3.12 -12.02
N GLY A 85 -13.24 -2.19 -12.16
CA GLY A 85 -14.24 -2.20 -13.23
C GLY A 85 -15.41 -3.15 -12.99
N HIS A 86 -15.59 -3.64 -11.76
CA HIS A 86 -16.74 -4.47 -11.39
C HIS A 86 -17.84 -3.63 -10.74
N THR A 87 -19.09 -4.04 -10.91
CA THR A 87 -20.22 -3.38 -10.25
C THR A 87 -20.37 -3.91 -8.82
N PRO A 88 -20.24 -3.05 -7.79
CA PRO A 88 -20.40 -3.48 -6.41
C PRO A 88 -21.85 -3.88 -6.15
N PRO A 89 -22.08 -4.97 -5.40
CA PRO A 89 -23.39 -5.51 -5.17
C PRO A 89 -24.10 -4.68 -4.08
N THR A 90 -25.42 -4.53 -4.21
CA THR A 90 -26.22 -3.81 -3.22
C THR A 90 -26.53 -4.68 -2.00
N LYS A 91 -26.61 -6.01 -2.16
CA LYS A 91 -27.11 -6.95 -1.14
C LYS A 91 -26.18 -8.11 -0.76
N SER A 92 -25.15 -8.44 -1.56
CA SER A 92 -24.25 -9.57 -1.26
C SER A 92 -23.01 -9.14 -0.47
N ALA A 93 -22.23 -10.14 -0.03
CA ALA A 93 -20.99 -9.92 0.68
C ALA A 93 -19.94 -9.29 -0.26
N LEU A 94 -19.51 -8.06 0.05
CA LEU A 94 -18.53 -7.32 -0.74
C LEU A 94 -17.10 -7.88 -0.60
N ALA A 95 -16.75 -8.49 0.52
CA ALA A 95 -15.37 -8.95 0.77
C ALA A 95 -14.96 -10.11 -0.17
N PRO A 96 -15.76 -11.16 -0.37
CA PRO A 96 -15.47 -12.20 -1.35
C PRO A 96 -15.34 -11.64 -2.77
N GLN A 97 -16.23 -10.73 -3.18
CA GLN A 97 -16.18 -10.14 -4.52
C GLN A 97 -14.94 -9.25 -4.72
N ALA A 98 -14.51 -8.51 -3.69
CA ALA A 98 -13.28 -7.74 -3.75
C ALA A 98 -12.05 -8.66 -3.85
N ALA A 99 -12.02 -9.77 -3.12
CA ALA A 99 -10.96 -10.77 -3.20
C ALA A 99 -10.90 -11.42 -4.59
N GLU A 100 -12.05 -11.84 -5.12
CA GLU A 100 -12.17 -12.42 -6.45
C GLU A 100 -11.73 -11.44 -7.54
N ALA A 101 -12.20 -10.19 -7.49
CA ALA A 101 -11.79 -9.17 -8.46
C ALA A 101 -10.27 -8.95 -8.45
N LEU A 102 -9.65 -8.87 -7.26
CA LEU A 102 -8.19 -8.75 -7.13
C LEU A 102 -7.45 -9.98 -7.68
N ALA A 103 -7.99 -11.19 -7.45
CA ALA A 103 -7.41 -12.43 -7.92
C ALA A 103 -7.54 -12.57 -9.45
N THR A 104 -8.71 -12.27 -10.02
CA THR A 104 -8.98 -12.29 -11.47
C THR A 104 -8.06 -11.32 -12.22
N GLU A 105 -7.85 -10.11 -11.69
CA GLU A 105 -6.89 -9.17 -12.27
C GLU A 105 -5.48 -9.76 -12.37
N HIS A 106 -5.06 -10.47 -11.32
CA HIS A 106 -3.75 -11.08 -11.28
C HIS A 106 -3.64 -12.33 -12.17
N ALA A 107 -4.57 -13.26 -12.02
CA ALA A 107 -4.51 -14.59 -12.63
C ALA A 107 -4.91 -14.58 -14.11
N GLU A 108 -5.97 -13.85 -14.46
CA GLU A 108 -6.51 -13.87 -15.83
C GLU A 108 -5.96 -12.75 -16.70
N ARG A 109 -5.81 -11.55 -16.12
CA ARG A 109 -5.35 -10.37 -16.88
C ARG A 109 -3.85 -10.16 -16.81
N GLY A 110 -3.14 -10.90 -15.96
CA GLY A 110 -1.69 -10.77 -15.76
C GLY A 110 -1.27 -9.43 -15.18
N ARG A 111 -2.20 -8.68 -14.57
CA ARG A 111 -1.94 -7.36 -13.99
C ARG A 111 -1.81 -7.48 -12.48
N HIS A 112 -0.86 -6.78 -11.89
CA HIS A 112 -0.67 -6.73 -10.44
C HIS A 112 -1.44 -5.54 -9.86
N PRO A 113 -2.50 -5.78 -9.08
CA PRO A 113 -3.17 -4.68 -8.38
C PRO A 113 -2.25 -4.12 -7.29
N VAL A 114 -2.29 -2.81 -7.12
CA VAL A 114 -1.58 -2.10 -6.07
C VAL A 114 -2.58 -1.22 -5.33
N LEU A 115 -2.93 -1.63 -4.12
CA LEU A 115 -3.80 -0.86 -3.24
C LEU A 115 -2.97 0.13 -2.43
N VAL A 116 -3.24 1.41 -2.61
CA VAL A 116 -2.60 2.47 -1.84
C VAL A 116 -3.64 3.16 -0.98
N VAL A 117 -3.40 3.13 0.33
CA VAL A 117 -4.25 3.80 1.31
C VAL A 117 -3.49 4.98 1.88
N ASP A 118 -3.92 6.18 1.52
CA ASP A 118 -3.44 7.40 2.16
C ASP A 118 -4.14 7.62 3.49
N GLU A 119 -3.49 8.37 4.36
CA GLU A 119 -3.95 8.58 5.74
C GLU A 119 -4.37 7.29 6.48
N ALA A 120 -3.68 6.18 6.20
CA ALA A 120 -3.94 4.86 6.78
C ALA A 120 -3.90 4.83 8.32
N HIS A 121 -3.32 5.85 8.94
CA HIS A 121 -3.40 6.08 10.39
C HIS A 121 -4.84 6.32 10.90
N LEU A 122 -5.79 6.62 10.01
CA LEU A 122 -7.23 6.78 10.26
C LEU A 122 -8.05 5.50 10.04
N LEU A 123 -7.50 4.45 9.42
CA LEU A 123 -8.20 3.16 9.25
C LEU A 123 -8.56 2.60 10.62
N ASP A 124 -9.75 2.03 10.81
CA ASP A 124 -10.07 1.30 12.04
C ASP A 124 -9.51 -0.15 12.00
N ASN A 125 -9.69 -0.89 13.10
CA ASN A 125 -9.21 -2.27 13.19
C ASN A 125 -9.97 -3.23 12.26
N GLN A 126 -11.25 -2.98 11.98
CA GLN A 126 -12.04 -3.82 11.09
C GLN A 126 -11.61 -3.64 9.63
N GLN A 127 -11.25 -2.41 9.24
CA GLN A 127 -10.72 -2.11 7.91
C GLN A 127 -9.34 -2.71 7.70
N LEU A 128 -8.44 -2.58 8.69
CA LEU A 128 -7.14 -3.26 8.65
C LEU A 128 -7.34 -4.78 8.54
N GLU A 129 -8.24 -5.36 9.32
CA GLU A 129 -8.53 -6.79 9.23
C GLU A 129 -9.10 -7.20 7.87
N ALA A 130 -10.01 -6.40 7.30
CA ALA A 130 -10.51 -6.65 5.95
C ALA A 130 -9.38 -6.63 4.90
N ILE A 131 -8.47 -5.66 4.96
CA ILE A 131 -7.29 -5.63 4.07
C ILE A 131 -6.44 -6.89 4.28
N ARG A 132 -6.20 -7.30 5.53
CA ARG A 132 -5.43 -8.52 5.86
C ARG A 132 -6.06 -9.76 5.22
N LEU A 133 -7.37 -9.91 5.35
CA LEU A 133 -8.11 -11.05 4.79
C LEU A 133 -8.04 -11.07 3.27
N LEU A 134 -8.15 -9.91 2.60
CA LEU A 134 -7.98 -9.82 1.14
C LEU A 134 -6.60 -10.29 0.69
N THR A 135 -5.53 -9.96 1.43
CA THR A 135 -4.16 -10.39 1.09
C THR A 135 -3.89 -11.88 1.34
N ASN A 136 -4.80 -12.57 2.03
CA ASN A 136 -4.67 -13.97 2.41
C ASN A 136 -5.42 -14.89 1.43
N HIS A 137 -5.06 -14.79 0.16
CA HIS A 137 -5.62 -15.61 -0.91
C HIS A 137 -4.78 -16.89 -1.11
N ASP A 138 -5.44 -18.03 -0.95
CA ASP A 138 -4.94 -19.41 -1.09
C ASP A 138 -3.68 -19.82 -0.30
N MET A 139 -3.60 -21.13 -0.03
CA MET A 139 -2.70 -21.69 0.98
C MET A 139 -1.21 -21.63 0.64
N ASP A 140 -0.75 -21.27 -0.57
CA ASP A 140 0.70 -21.30 -0.90
C ASP A 140 1.18 -20.42 -2.10
N SER A 141 0.33 -19.59 -2.73
CA SER A 141 0.68 -18.91 -4.01
C SER A 141 1.09 -17.43 -3.92
N GLY A 142 1.18 -16.86 -2.72
CA GLY A 142 1.55 -15.46 -2.52
C GLY A 142 0.37 -14.49 -2.69
N SER A 143 0.54 -13.23 -2.26
CA SER A 143 -0.54 -12.24 -2.31
C SER A 143 -0.92 -11.91 -3.77
N PRO A 144 -2.21 -11.83 -4.12
CA PRO A 144 -2.63 -11.46 -5.47
C PRO A 144 -2.38 -9.98 -5.79
N PHE A 145 -2.12 -9.15 -4.77
CA PHE A 145 -1.91 -7.70 -4.89
C PHE A 145 -0.93 -7.17 -3.84
N ALA A 146 -0.36 -6.00 -4.11
CA ALA A 146 0.45 -5.25 -3.16
C ALA A 146 -0.40 -4.26 -2.35
N VAL A 147 0.00 -3.95 -1.13
CA VAL A 147 -0.64 -2.93 -0.28
C VAL A 147 0.39 -1.92 0.19
N ILE A 148 0.17 -0.63 -0.05
CA ILE A 148 1.01 0.46 0.48
C ILE A 148 0.15 1.30 1.43
N LEU A 149 0.46 1.24 2.73
CA LEU A 149 -0.19 2.05 3.74
C LEU A 149 0.65 3.30 4.02
N ILE A 150 0.07 4.47 3.82
CA ILE A 150 0.74 5.75 4.03
C ILE A 150 0.07 6.45 5.20
N GLY A 151 0.85 6.97 6.15
CA GLY A 151 0.27 7.73 7.25
C GLY A 151 1.27 8.41 8.16
N GLN A 152 0.80 8.85 9.31
CA GLN A 152 1.62 9.43 10.36
C GLN A 152 2.37 8.33 11.15
N PRO A 153 3.43 8.67 11.92
CA PRO A 153 4.17 7.69 12.72
C PRO A 153 3.32 6.84 13.68
N SER A 154 2.17 7.36 14.12
CA SER A 154 1.18 6.65 14.94
C SER A 154 0.68 5.35 14.31
N LEU A 155 0.65 5.26 12.97
CA LEU A 155 0.27 4.06 12.23
C LEU A 155 1.15 2.85 12.60
N ARG A 156 2.47 3.05 12.79
CA ARG A 156 3.38 1.94 13.13
C ARG A 156 3.03 1.32 14.47
N HIS A 157 2.61 2.14 15.43
CA HIS A 157 2.23 1.66 16.76
C HIS A 157 0.95 0.82 16.66
N ARG A 158 -0.04 1.29 15.89
CA ARG A 158 -1.30 0.59 15.67
C ARG A 158 -1.11 -0.77 14.96
N LEU A 159 -0.27 -0.81 13.93
CA LEU A 159 0.02 -2.05 13.19
C LEU A 159 0.79 -3.08 14.03
N ARG A 160 1.54 -2.65 15.06
CA ARG A 160 2.19 -3.56 16.02
C ARG A 160 1.22 -4.18 17.02
N LEU A 161 0.14 -3.47 17.34
CA LEU A 161 -0.91 -3.94 18.26
C LEU A 161 -1.96 -4.81 17.57
N GLY A 162 -2.12 -4.70 16.25
CA GLY A 162 -2.89 -5.62 15.41
C GLY A 162 -2.19 -6.98 15.31
N CYS A 163 -2.57 -7.92 16.18
CA CYS A 163 -1.91 -9.18 16.46
C CYS A 163 -1.93 -10.19 15.28
N SER A 164 -1.14 -9.96 14.21
CA SER A 164 -0.91 -10.93 13.13
C SER A 164 0.53 -10.85 12.56
N PRO A 165 1.22 -11.98 12.27
CA PRO A 165 2.61 -12.00 11.79
C PRO A 165 2.87 -11.14 10.54
N ARG A 166 1.89 -11.01 9.64
CA ARG A 166 2.00 -10.19 8.41
C ARG A 166 2.06 -8.70 8.70
N TRP A 167 1.27 -8.18 9.63
CA TRP A 167 1.36 -6.76 10.05
C TRP A 167 2.66 -6.47 10.77
N ILE A 168 3.17 -7.44 11.53
CA ILE A 168 4.47 -7.32 12.20
C ILE A 168 5.59 -7.24 11.14
N SER A 169 5.55 -8.07 10.09
CA SER A 169 6.49 -7.98 8.96
C SER A 169 6.38 -6.64 8.22
N ALA A 170 5.16 -6.18 7.93
CA ALA A 170 4.91 -4.88 7.30
C ALA A 170 5.44 -3.71 8.16
N SER A 171 5.27 -3.78 9.49
CA SER A 171 5.79 -2.77 10.42
C SER A 171 7.32 -2.73 10.49
N ARG A 172 7.99 -3.87 10.22
CA ARG A 172 9.46 -3.96 10.12
C ARG A 172 9.97 -3.38 8.79
N CYS A 173 9.22 -3.55 7.70
CA CYS A 173 9.52 -2.91 6.41
C CYS A 173 9.20 -1.41 6.39
N ALA A 174 8.63 -0.87 7.47
CA ALA A 174 8.16 0.51 7.48
C ALA A 174 9.32 1.52 7.36
N THR A 175 9.22 2.37 6.35
CA THR A 175 10.16 3.46 6.10
C THR A 175 9.70 4.70 6.84
N ARG A 176 10.63 5.36 7.55
CA ARG A 176 10.38 6.66 8.16
C ARG A 176 10.98 7.73 7.25
N LEU A 177 10.15 8.60 6.71
CA LEU A 177 10.64 9.83 6.07
C LEU A 177 11.05 10.83 7.18
N PRO A 178 12.25 11.41 7.10
CA PRO A 178 12.68 12.48 8.01
C PRO A 178 11.93 13.80 7.75
N GLU A 179 12.03 14.73 8.69
CA GLU A 179 11.50 16.11 8.60
C GLU A 179 12.23 17.01 7.58
#